data_AF-A0A350P1V5-F1
#
_entry.id   AF-A0A350P1V5-F1
#
_cell.length_a   1.000
_cell.length_b   1.000
_cell.length_c   1.000
_cell.angle_alpha   90.00
_cell.angle_beta   90.00
_cell.angle_gamma   90.00
#
_symmetry.space_group_name_H-M   'P 1'
#
loop_
_entity.id
_entity.type
_entity.pdbx_description
1 polymer ?
#
loop_
_entity_poly.entity_id
_entity_poly.type
_entity_poly.pdbx_seq_one_letter_code
_entity_poly.pdbx_strand_id
1 'polypeptide(L)' 'MRISVVIPAKNEEENLKPLIEEIYSALTDVANFEVIYVDDGSTDKTFENLLYLKASG' A
#
# COMPACT_ATOMS: atom_id res chain seq x y z
N MET A 1 -18.92 -8.70 -1.48
CA MET A 1 -18.53 -7.34 -1.93
C MET A 1 -17.06 -7.37 -2.31
N ARG A 2 -16.59 -6.48 -3.19
CA ARG A 2 -15.16 -6.33 -3.53
C ARG A 2 -14.76 -4.87 -3.34
N ILE A 3 -13.61 -4.62 -2.72
CA ILE A 3 -13.12 -3.28 -2.38
C ILE A 3 -11.80 -3.02 -3.10
N SER A 4 -11.61 -1.84 -3.69
CA SER A 4 -10.33 -1.39 -4.19
C SER A 4 -9.88 -0.19 -3.37
N VAL A 5 -8.74 -0.32 -2.68
CA VAL A 5 -8.14 0.75 -1.88
C VAL A 5 -7.07 1.42 -2.73
N VAL A 6 -7.29 2.67 -3.13
CA VAL A 6 -6.35 3.43 -3.97
C VAL A 6 -5.66 4.49 -3.11
N ILE A 7 -4.32 4.48 -3.09
CA ILE A 7 -3.52 5.33 -2.20
C ILE A 7 -2.51 6.12 -3.04
N PRO A 8 -2.67 7.46 -3.15
CA PRO A 8 -1.60 8.30 -3.65
C PRO A 8 -0.49 8.38 -2.60
N ALA A 9 0.75 8.09 -2.99
CA ALA A 9 1.90 8.12 -2.11
C ALA A 9 2.96 9.08 -2.65
N LYS A 10 3.45 9.97 -1.79
CA LYS A 10 4.55 10.86 -2.09
C LYS A 10 5.43 11.00 -0.86
N ASN A 11 6.65 10.50 -0.94
CA ASN A 11 7.61 10.54 0.16
C ASN A 11 7.11 9.89 1.47
N GLU A 12 6.58 8.67 1.36
CA GLU A 12 5.98 7.89 2.45
C GLU A 12 6.84 6.67 2.85
N GLU A 13 8.16 6.68 2.60
CA GLU A 13 9.01 5.49 2.75
C GLU A 13 8.91 4.81 4.13
N GLU A 14 8.70 5.58 5.19
CA GLU A 14 8.57 5.10 6.58
C GLU A 14 7.14 4.64 6.93
N ASN A 15 6.12 5.18 6.26
CA ASN A 15 4.71 4.97 6.59
C ASN A 15 4.05 3.85 5.77
N LEU A 16 4.67 3.44 4.66
CA LEU A 16 4.13 2.40 3.77
C LEU A 16 3.76 1.11 4.52
N LYS A 17 4.68 0.61 5.35
CA LYS A 17 4.50 -0.66 6.06
C LYS A 17 3.34 -0.63 7.07
N PRO A 18 3.32 0.29 8.05
CA PRO A 18 2.22 0.33 9.01
C PRO A 18 0.86 0.55 8.33
N LEU A 19 0.81 1.39 7.27
CA LEU A 19 -0.43 1.61 6.53
C LEU A 19 -0.96 0.33 5.85
N ILE A 20 -0.07 -0.47 5.25
CA ILE A 20 -0.44 -1.75 4.65
C ILE A 20 -0.96 -2.71 5.73
N GLU A 21 -0.26 -2.84 6.85
CA GLU A 21 -0.68 -3.72 7.95
C GLU A 21 -2.08 -3.35 8.48
N GLU A 22 -2.37 -2.05 8.63
CA GLU A 22 -3.68 -1.56 9.04
C GLU A 22 -4.79 -1.89 8.02
N ILE A 23 -4.54 -1.70 6.72
CA ILE A 23 -5.51 -2.02 5.67
C ILE A 23 -5.83 -3.51 5.66
N TYR A 24 -4.81 -4.36 5.74
CA TYR A 24 -5.00 -5.81 5.79
C TYR A 24 -5.77 -6.22 7.04
N SER A 25 -5.41 -5.67 8.21
CA SER A 25 -6.12 -5.97 9.46
C SER A 25 -7.59 -5.54 9.40
N ALA A 26 -7.92 -4.44 8.73
CA ALA A 26 -9.28 -3.93 8.64
C ALA A 26 -10.15 -4.70 7.62
N LEU A 27 -9.55 -5.23 6.54
CA LEU A 27 -10.32 -5.74 5.40
C LEU A 27 -10.30 -7.26 5.22
N THR A 28 -9.33 -7.99 5.81
CA THR A 28 -9.16 -9.44 5.61
C THR A 28 -10.43 -10.25 5.88
N ASP A 29 -11.14 -9.95 6.97
CA ASP A 29 -12.37 -10.67 7.35
C ASP A 29 -13.67 -10.00 6.84
N VAL A 30 -13.54 -8.89 6.10
CA VAL A 30 -14.67 -8.04 5.68
C VAL A 30 -15.02 -8.26 4.20
N ALA A 31 -14.02 -8.29 3.32
CA ALA A 31 -14.24 -8.42 1.89
C ALA A 31 -12.99 -8.90 1.16
N ASN A 32 -13.16 -9.38 -0.07
CA ASN A 32 -12.03 -9.48 -0.99
C ASN A 32 -11.62 -8.06 -1.40
N PHE A 33 -10.34 -7.75 -1.30
CA PHE A 33 -9.84 -6.42 -1.63
C PHE A 33 -8.52 -6.44 -2.40
N GLU A 34 -8.23 -5.32 -3.06
CA GLU A 34 -6.93 -5.01 -3.64
C GLU A 34 -6.45 -3.66 -3.11
N VAL A 35 -5.13 -3.50 -3.03
CA VAL A 35 -4.48 -2.24 -2.64
C VAL A 35 -3.65 -1.75 -3.83
N ILE A 36 -3.96 -0.55 -4.31
CA ILE A 36 -3.32 0.07 -5.47
C ILE A 36 -2.61 1.34 -4.98
N TYR A 37 -1.29 1.27 -4.90
CA TYR A 37 -0.46 2.44 -4.65
C TYR A 37 -0.13 3.16 -5.96
N VAL A 38 -0.29 4.48 -5.94
CA VAL A 38 0.05 5.38 -7.04
C VAL A 38 1.13 6.33 -6.54
N ASP A 39 2.36 6.12 -6.98
CA ASP A 39 3.45 7.04 -6.68
C ASP A 39 3.21 8.39 -7.38
N ASP A 40 3.22 9.48 -6.61
CA ASP A 40 2.99 10.86 -7.07
C ASP A 40 4.31 11.65 -7.12
N GLY A 41 5.33 11.03 -7.72
CA GLY A 41 6.64 11.64 -7.93
C GLY A 41 7.45 11.72 -6.65
N SER A 42 7.59 10.59 -5.95
CA SER A 42 8.44 10.52 -4.76
C SER A 42 9.91 10.74 -5.11
N THR A 43 10.62 11.38 -4.19
CA THR A 43 12.06 11.65 -4.26
C THR A 43 12.86 10.87 -3.21
N ASP A 44 12.17 10.06 -2.41
CA ASP A 44 12.73 9.14 -1.41
C ASP A 44 12.61 7.67 -1.89
N LYS A 45 12.72 6.70 -0.96
CA LYS A 45 12.62 5.28 -1.32
C LYS A 45 11.19 4.72 -1.35
N THR A 46 10.16 5.56 -1.37
CA THR A 46 8.76 5.12 -1.44
C THR A 46 8.54 4.12 -2.56
N PHE A 47 8.99 4.44 -3.78
CA PHE A 47 8.80 3.57 -4.94
C PHE A 47 9.58 2.25 -4.83
N GLU A 48 10.83 2.29 -4.35
CA GLU A 48 11.65 1.09 -4.14
C GLU A 48 11.03 0.16 -3.08
N ASN A 49 10.54 0.74 -1.97
CA ASN A 49 9.88 0.00 -0.91
C ASN A 49 8.57 -0.65 -1.41
N LEU A 50 7.78 0.07 -2.22
CA LEU A 50 6.56 -0.48 -2.84
C LEU A 50 6.86 -1.68 -3.75
N LEU A 51 7.93 -1.63 -4.55
CA LEU A 51 8.35 -2.76 -5.38
C LEU A 51 8.78 -3.97 -4.56
N TYR A 52 9.54 -3.75 -3.49
CA TYR A 52 9.97 -4.82 -2.58
C TYR A 52 8.76 -5.51 -1.92
N LEU A 53 7.80 -4.72 -1.43
CA LEU A 53 6.59 -5.24 -0.79
C LEU A 53 5.71 -6.02 -1.77
N LYS A 54 5.58 -5.55 -3.02
CA LYS A 54 4.85 -6.27 -4.06
C LYS A 54 5.46 -7.63 -4.40
N ALA A 55 6.80 -7.76 -4.35
CA ALA A 55 7.49 -9.01 -4.66
C ALA A 55 7.49 -10.01 -3.48
N SER A 56 7.19 -9.54 -2.27
CA SER A 56 7.26 -10.33 -1.03
C SER A 56 5.90 -10.82 -0.51
N GLY A 57 4.79 -10.37 -1.12
CA GLY A 57 3.42 -10.82 -0.83
C GLY A 57 2.90 -11.79 -1.88
#